data_AF-A0A2U1LW00-F1
#
_entry.id   AF-A0A2U1LW00-F1
#
_cell.length_a   1.000
_cell.length_b   1.000
_cell.length_c   1.000
_cell.angle_alpha   90.00
_cell.angle_beta   90.00
_cell.angle_gamma   90.00
#
_symmetry.space_group_name_H-M   'P 1'
#
loop_
_entity.id
_entity.type
_entity.pdbx_description
1 polymer ?
#
loop_
_entity_poly.entity_id
_entity_poly.type
_entity_poly.pdbx_seq_one_letter_code
_entity_poly.pdbx_strand_id
1 'polypeptide(L)' 'MAVQQIRKVASRFIQEVVKMDNVYDYMFHLLTAYSTLMKYKPTIPENAIELCSETMAYTS' A
#
# COMPACT_ATOMS: atom_id res chain seq x y z
N MET A 1 -20.31 -22.13 -19.27
CA MET A 1 -20.85 -20.82 -18.82
C MET A 1 -20.23 -20.31 -17.52
N ALA A 2 -20.00 -21.17 -16.50
CA ALA A 2 -19.43 -20.75 -15.20
C ALA A 2 -18.07 -20.01 -15.28
N VAL A 3 -17.11 -20.51 -16.07
CA VAL A 3 -15.76 -19.90 -16.20
C VAL A 3 -15.81 -18.45 -16.69
N GLN A 4 -16.69 -18.13 -17.65
CA GLN A 4 -16.83 -16.78 -18.18
C GLN A 4 -17.39 -15.81 -17.13
N GLN A 5 -18.30 -16.28 -16.28
CA GLN A 5 -18.85 -15.47 -15.20
C GLN A 5 -17.80 -15.21 -14.12
N ILE A 6 -17.04 -16.24 -13.73
CA ILE A 6 -15.93 -16.12 -12.78
C ILE A 6 -14.90 -15.10 -13.30
N ARG A 7 -14.55 -15.18 -14.59
CA ARG A 7 -13.62 -14.23 -15.22
C ARG A 7 -14.12 -12.78 -15.13
N LYS A 8 -15.40 -12.54 -15.43
CA LYS A 8 -16.00 -11.19 -15.36
C LYS A 8 -15.99 -10.64 -13.94
N VAL A 9 -16.34 -11.47 -12.95
CA VAL A 9 -16.35 -11.06 -11.54
C VAL A 9 -14.93 -10.76 -11.06
N ALA A 10 -13.96 -11.64 -11.35
CA ALA A 10 -12.57 -11.43 -10.98
C ALA A 10 -11.99 -10.14 -11.61
N SER A 11 -12.25 -9.91 -12.90
CA SER A 11 -11.80 -8.68 -13.58
C SER A 11 -12.38 -7.43 -12.94
N ARG A 12 -13.68 -7.45 -12.58
CA ARG A 12 -14.34 -6.32 -11.92
C ARG A 12 -13.76 -6.07 -10.53
N PHE A 13 -13.50 -7.12 -9.76
CA PHE A 13 -12.88 -7.01 -8.45
C PHE A 13 -11.50 -6.34 -8.52
N ILE A 14 -10.65 -6.74 -9.47
CA ILE A 14 -9.35 -6.09 -9.67
C ILE A 14 -9.51 -4.61 -10.03
N GLN A 15 -10.45 -4.28 -10.93
CA GLN A 15 -10.65 -2.90 -11.38
C GLN A 15 -11.27 -1.97 -10.33
N GLU A 16 -12.19 -2.48 -9.51
CA GLU A 16 -12.97 -1.65 -8.58
C GLU A 16 -12.45 -1.71 -7.14
N VAL A 17 -11.95 -2.88 -6.71
CA VAL A 17 -11.53 -3.11 -5.32
C VAL A 17 -10.02 -3.05 -5.17
N VAL A 18 -9.26 -3.62 -6.10
CA VAL A 18 -7.78 -3.63 -6.05
C VAL A 18 -7.17 -2.47 -6.88
N LYS A 19 -7.94 -1.40 -7.07
CA LYS A 19 -7.40 -0.17 -7.66
C LYS A 19 -6.37 0.46 -6.74
N MET A 20 -5.36 1.13 -7.33
CA MET A 20 -4.24 1.70 -6.57
C MET A 20 -4.69 2.66 -5.46
N ASP A 21 -5.77 3.43 -5.65
CA ASP A 21 -6.34 4.27 -4.58
C ASP A 21 -6.65 3.46 -3.32
N ASN A 22 -7.34 2.33 -3.48
CA ASN A 22 -7.73 1.48 -2.35
C ASN A 22 -6.51 0.80 -1.72
N VAL A 23 -5.49 0.47 -2.51
CA VAL A 23 -4.23 -0.09 -2.00
C VAL A 23 -3.49 0.95 -1.15
N TYR A 24 -3.39 2.19 -1.62
CA TYR A 24 -2.77 3.27 -0.87
C TYR A 24 -3.57 3.63 0.39
N ASP A 25 -4.90 3.72 0.30
CA ASP A 25 -5.77 3.94 1.46
C ASP A 25 -5.60 2.83 2.50
N TYR A 26 -5.58 1.56 2.06
CA TYR A 26 -5.34 0.42 2.93
C TYR A 26 -3.98 0.50 3.62
N MET A 27 -2.89 0.77 2.88
CA MET A 27 -1.54 0.90 3.43
C MET A 27 -1.48 2.03 4.46
N PHE A 28 -2.08 3.18 4.16
CA PHE A 28 -2.13 4.32 5.06
C PHE A 28 -2.87 4.00 6.35
N HIS A 29 -4.05 3.39 6.27
CA HIS A 29 -4.83 2.99 7.44
C HIS A 29 -4.10 1.92 8.27
N LEU A 30 -3.49 0.94 7.62
CA LEU A 30 -2.74 -0.13 8.27
C LEU A 30 -1.56 0.44 9.07
N LEU A 31 -0.72 1.26 8.43
CA LEU A 31 0.45 1.86 9.09
C LEU A 31 0.04 2.81 10.22
N THR A 32 -1.04 3.58 10.02
CA THR A 32 -1.61 4.44 11.06
C THR A 32 -2.07 3.63 12.26
N ALA A 33 -2.87 2.59 12.04
CA ALA A 33 -3.35 1.72 13.12
C ALA A 33 -2.19 1.04 13.84
N TYR A 34 -1.20 0.54 13.10
CA TYR A 34 -0.03 -0.12 13.68
C TYR A 34 0.83 0.83 14.52
N SER A 35 0.97 2.10 14.10
CA SER A 35 1.73 3.10 14.85
C SER A 35 1.20 3.31 16.28
N THR A 36 -0.10 3.08 16.52
CA THR A 36 -0.70 3.19 17.86
C THR A 36 -0.22 2.12 18.84
N LEU A 37 0.34 1.01 18.34
CA LEU A 37 0.84 -0.10 19.16
C LEU A 37 2.27 0.14 19.66
N MET A 38 2.94 1.20 19.22
CA MET A 38 4.32 1.49 19.59
C MET A 38 4.43 1.82 21.09
N LYS A 39 5.31 1.08 21.77
CA LYS A 39 5.58 1.25 23.22
C LYS A 39 6.76 2.17 23.52
N TYR A 40 7.34 2.77 22.47
CA TYR A 40 8.47 3.69 22.55
C TYR A 40 8.28 4.81 21.53
N LYS A 41 9.01 5.91 21.72
CA LYS A 41 9.04 7.00 20.75
C LYS A 41 10.01 6.66 19.62
N PRO A 42 9.55 6.54 18.35
CA PRO A 42 10.45 6.30 17.23
C PRO A 42 11.51 7.42 17.11
N THR A 43 12.73 7.03 16.79
CA THR A 43 13.86 7.94 16.53
C THR A 43 14.53 7.53 15.23
N ILE A 44 15.13 8.49 14.52
CA ILE A 44 15.84 8.24 13.28
C ILE A 44 17.19 7.57 13.61
N PRO A 45 17.50 6.38 13.07
CA PRO A 45 18.82 5.76 13.22
C PRO A 45 19.95 6.56 12.55
N GLU A 46 21.18 6.49 13.07
CA GLU A 46 22.34 7.25 12.53
C GLU A 46 22.64 6.96 11.06
N ASN A 47 22.36 5.74 10.59
CA ASN A 47 22.62 5.28 9.23
C ASN A 47 21.35 5.25 8.35
N ALA A 48 20.28 5.93 8.77
CA ALA A 48 19.08 6.03 7.96
C ALA A 48 19.38 6.79 6.66
N ILE A 49 18.97 6.22 5.53
CA ILE A 49 19.01 6.89 4.24
C ILE A 49 17.64 7.52 4.02
N GLU A 50 17.62 8.82 3.77
CA GLU A 50 16.39 9.53 3.43
C GLU A 50 15.84 9.02 2.10
N LEU A 51 14.56 8.61 2.11
CA LEU A 51 13.84 8.26 0.90
C LEU A 51 12.93 9.44 0.52
N CYS A 52 13.28 10.13 -0.56
CA CYS A 52 12.50 11.23 -1.10
C CYS A 52 11.76 10.81 -2.39
N SER A 53 10.65 11.46 -2.71
CA SER A 53 9.88 11.19 -3.93
C SER A 53 10.74 11.28 -5.19
N GLU A 54 11.70 12.22 -5.22
CA GLU A 54 12.67 12.37 -6.29
C GLU A 54 13.56 11.12 -6.41
N THR A 55 14.08 10.62 -5.30
CA THR A 55 14.94 9.40 -5.30
C THR A 55 14.19 8.14 -5.74
N MET A 56 12.87 8.07 -5.51
CA MET A 56 12.02 6.98 -6.01
C MET A 56 11.78 7.09 -7.51
N ALA A 57 11.65 8.30 -8.05
CA ALA A 57 11.46 8.53 -9.49
C ALA A 57 12.71 8.16 -10.32
N TYR A 58 13.92 8.31 -9.76
CA TYR A 58 15.17 7.97 -10.44
C TYR A 58 15.54 6.47 -10.39
N THR A 59 14.79 5.66 -9.62
CA THR A 59 15.03 4.21 -9.49
C THR A 59 13.97 3.36 -10.20
N SER A 60 12.96 3.98 -10.79
CA SER A 60 11.86 3.33 -11.54
C SER A 60 12.14 3.26 -13.05
#